data_AF-A0A969HQL7-F1
#
_entry.id   AF-A0A969HQL7-F1
#
_cell.length_a   1.000
_cell.length_b   1.000
_cell.length_c   1.000
_cell.angle_alpha   90.00
_cell.angle_beta   90.00
_cell.angle_gamma   90.00
#
_symmetry.space_group_name_H-M   'P 1'
#
loop_
_entity.id
_entity.type
_entity.pdbx_description
1 polymer ?
#
loop_
_entity_poly.entity_id
_entity_poly.type
_entity_poly.pdbx_seq_one_letter_code
_entity_poly.pdbx_strand_id
1 'polypeptide(L)'
;MMTWAAHGFYFNYFHFSTGLVLCTAFFTLSGFYLASFSRSFNDFLVYTIGFLMVMGLPLLPYFKVLPSYPFMIVPTWAFLLLLKASFGEIAGWELVYGYLYLLVSVILSYRLALARYKKVGLRN
;
A
#
# COMPACT_ATOMS: atom_id res chain seq x y z
N MET A 1 -21.02 -1.95 -2.99
CA MET A 1 -22.39 -2.47 -2.76
C MET A 1 -22.59 -3.92 -3.24
N MET A 2 -21.76 -4.48 -4.12
CA MET A 2 -21.87 -5.91 -4.50
C MET A 2 -21.29 -6.90 -3.44
N THR A 3 -20.31 -6.47 -2.65
CA THR A 3 -19.69 -7.31 -1.60
C THR A 3 -20.62 -7.55 -0.40
N TRP A 4 -21.46 -6.58 -0.04
CA TRP A 4 -22.48 -6.75 1.01
C TRP A 4 -23.57 -7.73 0.60
N ALA A 5 -23.99 -7.68 -0.66
CA ALA A 5 -24.96 -8.63 -1.23
C ALA A 5 -24.40 -10.07 -1.31
N ALA A 6 -23.08 -10.23 -1.49
CA ALA A 6 -22.44 -11.55 -1.64
C ALA A 6 -22.01 -12.19 -0.32
N HIS A 7 -21.50 -11.41 0.65
CA HIS A 7 -20.93 -11.93 1.90
C HIS A 7 -21.69 -11.54 3.18
N GLY A 8 -22.69 -10.64 3.09
CA GLY A 8 -23.47 -10.22 4.25
C GLY A 8 -22.62 -9.66 5.38
N PHE A 9 -22.84 -10.18 6.60
CA PHE A 9 -22.12 -9.81 7.83
C PHE A 9 -20.83 -10.62 8.07
N TYR A 10 -20.54 -11.64 7.27
CA TYR A 10 -19.31 -12.43 7.40
C TYR A 10 -18.06 -11.68 6.91
N PHE A 11 -18.26 -10.58 6.19
CA PHE A 11 -17.19 -9.70 5.75
C PHE A 11 -16.86 -8.68 6.84
N ASN A 12 -15.61 -8.66 7.28
CA ASN A 12 -15.14 -7.67 8.24
C ASN A 12 -14.79 -6.35 7.52
N TYR A 13 -15.80 -5.47 7.44
CA TYR A 13 -15.67 -4.15 6.81
C TYR A 13 -14.60 -3.28 7.46
N PHE A 14 -14.34 -3.44 8.76
CA PHE A 14 -13.34 -2.64 9.46
C PHE A 14 -11.94 -2.94 8.94
N HIS A 15 -11.54 -4.20 8.83
CA HIS A 15 -10.24 -4.58 8.27
C HIS A 15 -10.09 -4.11 6.81
N PHE A 16 -11.15 -4.26 6.01
CA PHE A 16 -11.14 -3.81 4.63
C PHE A 16 -11.00 -2.29 4.50
N SER A 17 -11.85 -1.52 5.19
CA SER A 17 -11.87 -0.06 5.06
C SER A 17 -10.60 0.58 5.59
N THR A 18 -10.11 0.11 6.75
CA THR A 18 -8.87 0.62 7.33
C THR A 18 -7.66 0.28 6.48
N GLY A 19 -7.57 -0.96 5.99
CA GLY A 19 -6.53 -1.37 5.03
C GLY A 19 -6.58 -0.55 3.75
N LEU A 20 -7.77 -0.33 3.19
CA LEU A 20 -7.96 0.47 1.97
C LEU A 20 -7.54 1.93 2.16
N VAL A 21 -7.95 2.57 3.26
CA VAL A 21 -7.59 3.97 3.56
C VAL A 21 -6.08 4.12 3.75
N LEU A 22 -5.45 3.23 4.50
CA LEU A 22 -4.00 3.28 4.70
C LEU A 22 -3.22 3.02 3.39
N CYS A 23 -3.66 2.03 2.62
CA CYS A 23 -3.05 1.69 1.34
C CYS A 23 -3.16 2.83 0.33
N THR A 24 -4.35 3.41 0.18
CA THR A 24 -4.57 4.57 -0.70
C THR A 24 -3.75 5.78 -0.26
N ALA A 25 -3.73 6.10 1.04
CA ALA A 25 -2.86 7.15 1.57
C ALA A 25 -1.38 6.91 1.25
N PHE A 26 -0.89 5.68 1.40
CA PHE A 26 0.47 5.29 1.05
C PHE A 26 0.77 5.53 -0.44
N PHE A 27 -0.09 5.03 -1.34
CA PHE A 27 0.10 5.20 -2.79
C PHE A 27 0.02 6.68 -3.22
N THR A 28 -0.90 7.46 -2.66
CA THR A 28 -1.02 8.90 -2.93
C THR A 28 0.25 9.66 -2.51
N LEU A 29 0.73 9.44 -1.29
CA LEU A 29 1.94 10.09 -0.77
C LEU A 29 3.20 9.67 -1.56
N SER A 30 3.28 8.39 -1.91
CA SER A 30 4.36 7.87 -2.74
C SER A 30 4.31 8.47 -4.14
N GLY A 31 3.12 8.66 -4.71
CA GLY A 31 2.91 9.35 -5.98
C GLY A 31 3.43 10.79 -5.96
N PHE A 32 3.11 11.56 -4.90
CA PHE A 32 3.67 12.90 -4.73
C PHE A 32 5.18 12.90 -4.60
N TYR A 33 5.74 11.93 -3.86
CA TYR A 33 7.17 11.77 -3.75
C TYR A 33 7.82 11.50 -5.12
N LEU A 34 7.28 10.57 -5.92
CA LEU A 34 7.80 10.26 -7.26
C LEU A 34 7.66 11.45 -8.23
N ALA A 35 6.52 12.16 -8.19
CA ALA A 35 6.30 13.36 -9.00
C ALA A 35 7.35 14.46 -8.73
N SER A 36 7.93 14.50 -7.53
CA SER A 36 9.01 15.46 -7.22
C SER A 36 10.33 15.21 -7.98
N PHE A 37 10.50 14.03 -8.59
CA PHE A 37 11.67 13.69 -9.40
C PHE A 37 11.45 13.86 -10.91
N SER A 38 10.19 13.88 -11.35
CA SER A 38 9.84 13.98 -12.76
C SER A 38 9.92 15.40 -13.27
N ARG A 39 10.50 15.60 -14.47
CA ARG A 39 10.53 16.89 -15.16
C ARG A 39 9.38 17.02 -16.17
N SER A 40 8.86 15.90 -16.62
CA SER A 40 7.72 15.80 -17.53
C SER A 40 6.73 14.75 -17.05
N PHE A 41 5.50 14.78 -17.59
CA PHE A 41 4.51 13.76 -17.32
C PHE A 41 4.98 12.36 -17.76
N ASN A 42 5.74 12.27 -18.86
CA ASN A 42 6.26 10.99 -19.34
C ASN A 42 7.28 10.38 -18.35
N ASP A 43 8.17 11.20 -17.78
CA ASP A 43 9.11 10.74 -16.75
C ASP A 43 8.37 10.23 -15.51
N PHE A 44 7.30 10.93 -15.11
CA PHE A 44 6.45 10.51 -14.00
C PHE A 44 5.81 9.14 -14.26
N LEU A 45 5.29 8.90 -15.48
CA LEU A 45 4.74 7.60 -15.84
C LEU A 45 5.79 6.50 -15.74
N VAL A 46 7.00 6.71 -16.26
CA VAL A 46 8.09 5.73 -16.19
C VAL A 46 8.43 5.38 -14.73
N TYR A 47 8.59 6.38 -13.86
CA TYR A 47 8.84 6.14 -12.44
C TYR A 47 7.69 5.42 -11.74
N THR A 48 6.45 5.79 -12.07
CA THR A 48 5.26 5.19 -11.49
C THR A 48 5.10 3.73 -11.92
N ILE A 49 5.36 3.40 -13.19
CA ILE A 49 5.32 2.01 -13.68
C ILE A 49 6.33 1.16 -12.91
N GLY A 50 7.59 1.60 -12.80
CA GLY A 50 8.61 0.87 -12.04
C GLY A 50 8.23 0.68 -10.58
N PHE A 51 7.69 1.72 -9.94
CA PHE A 51 7.18 1.63 -8.58
C PHE A 51 6.01 0.64 -8.43
N LEU A 52 5.02 0.69 -9.32
CA LEU A 52 3.87 -0.20 -9.32
C LEU A 52 4.27 -1.66 -9.59
N MET A 53 5.28 -1.90 -10.43
CA MET A 53 5.81 -3.25 -10.65
C MET A 53 6.35 -3.86 -9.35
N VAL A 54 7.16 -3.11 -8.59
CA VAL A 54 7.67 -3.57 -7.28
C VAL A 54 6.52 -3.76 -6.29
N MET A 55 5.59 -2.80 -6.23
CA MET A 55 4.43 -2.88 -5.34
C MET A 55 3.46 -4.01 -5.73
N GLY A 56 3.48 -4.49 -6.97
CA GLY A 56 2.68 -5.62 -7.45
C GLY A 56 3.27 -7.00 -7.11
N LEU A 57 4.56 -7.08 -6.77
CA LEU A 57 5.25 -8.35 -6.48
C LEU A 57 4.55 -9.22 -5.41
N PRO A 58 3.98 -8.68 -4.32
CA PRO A 58 3.29 -9.49 -3.30
C PRO A 58 2.05 -10.23 -3.79
N LEU A 59 1.55 -9.94 -5.00
CA LEU A 59 0.50 -10.73 -5.63
C LEU A 59 0.97 -12.16 -5.95
N LEU A 60 2.26 -12.35 -6.25
CA LEU A 60 2.83 -13.67 -6.56
C LEU A 60 2.67 -14.66 -5.39
N PRO A 61 3.14 -14.36 -4.15
CA PRO A 61 2.89 -15.25 -3.02
C PRO A 61 1.42 -15.30 -2.60
N TYR A 62 0.64 -14.24 -2.82
CA TYR A 62 -0.80 -14.27 -2.55
C TYR A 62 -1.54 -15.31 -3.41
N PHE A 63 -1.15 -15.45 -4.69
CA PHE A 63 -1.64 -16.49 -5.60
C PHE A 63 -0.89 -17.82 -5.47
N LYS A 64 -0.06 -18.00 -4.43
CA LYS A 64 0.73 -19.22 -4.16
C LYS A 64 1.73 -19.59 -5.27
N VAL A 65 2.17 -18.62 -6.06
CA VAL A 65 3.18 -18.84 -7.12
C VAL A 65 4.59 -18.91 -6.53
N LEU A 66 4.88 -18.12 -5.50
CA LEU A 66 6.18 -18.01 -4.83
C LEU A 66 6.03 -18.01 -3.30
N PRO A 67 7.11 -18.28 -2.53
CA PRO A 67 7.09 -18.15 -1.08
C PRO A 67 6.94 -16.69 -0.64
N SER A 68 6.28 -16.46 0.51
CA SER A 68 5.88 -15.13 0.99
C SER A 68 6.99 -14.32 1.66
N TYR A 69 7.98 -14.96 2.29
CA TYR A 69 9.02 -14.32 3.10
C TYR A 69 9.68 -13.08 2.47
N PRO A 70 10.19 -13.09 1.22
CA PRO A 70 10.85 -11.93 0.65
C PRO A 70 9.89 -10.77 0.34
N PHE A 71 8.61 -11.04 0.19
CA PHE A 71 7.61 -10.04 -0.19
C PHE A 71 6.97 -9.37 1.01
N MET A 72 7.23 -9.84 2.23
CA MET A 72 6.71 -9.21 3.44
C MET A 72 7.16 -7.73 3.52
N ILE A 73 8.37 -7.40 3.09
CA ILE A 73 8.87 -6.01 3.13
C ILE A 73 8.11 -5.04 2.21
N VAL A 74 7.32 -5.54 1.25
CA VAL A 74 6.60 -4.66 0.33
C VAL A 74 5.27 -4.24 0.97
N PRO A 75 4.96 -2.94 1.08
CA PRO A 75 3.75 -2.45 1.76
C PRO A 75 2.43 -3.07 1.27
N THR A 76 2.35 -3.45 -0.01
CA THR A 76 1.19 -4.14 -0.56
C THR A 76 0.89 -5.47 0.14
N TRP A 77 1.91 -6.19 0.64
CA TRP A 77 1.69 -7.43 1.39
C TRP A 77 0.86 -7.19 2.66
N ALA A 78 1.16 -6.12 3.38
CA ALA A 78 0.40 -5.72 4.57
C ALA A 78 -1.07 -5.41 4.24
N PHE A 79 -1.34 -4.77 3.10
CA PHE A 79 -2.70 -4.58 2.60
C PHE A 79 -3.38 -5.92 2.26
N LEU A 80 -2.68 -6.85 1.60
CA LEU A 80 -3.21 -8.16 1.26
C LEU A 80 -3.55 -9.00 2.51
N LEU A 81 -2.78 -8.86 3.59
CA LEU A 81 -3.12 -9.49 4.88
C LEU A 81 -4.41 -8.92 5.47
N LEU A 82 -4.58 -7.59 5.48
CA LEU A 82 -5.83 -6.96 5.95
C LEU A 82 -7.03 -7.28 5.05
N LEU A 83 -6.79 -7.39 3.74
CA LEU A 83 -7.81 -7.86 2.80
C LEU A 83 -8.19 -9.32 3.12
N LYS A 84 -7.23 -10.21 3.36
CA LYS A 84 -7.51 -11.59 3.78
C LYS A 84 -8.28 -11.64 5.10
N ALA A 85 -7.89 -10.82 6.08
CA ALA A 85 -8.59 -10.66 7.36
C ALA A 85 -10.05 -10.17 7.19
N SER A 86 -10.35 -9.47 6.10
CA SER A 86 -11.72 -9.04 5.81
C SER A 86 -12.64 -10.18 5.39
N PHE A 87 -12.09 -11.28 4.85
CA PHE A 87 -12.86 -12.45 4.42
C PHE A 87 -12.88 -13.60 5.44
N GLY A 88 -12.09 -13.51 6.51
CA GLY A 88 -12.01 -14.55 7.54
C GLY A 88 -10.88 -14.32 8.52
N GLU A 89 -10.64 -15.29 9.40
CA GLU A 89 -9.61 -15.17 10.43
C GLU A 89 -8.20 -15.41 9.85
N ILE A 90 -7.26 -14.58 10.32
CA ILE A 90 -5.81 -14.72 10.09
C ILE A 90 -5.11 -14.75 11.44
N ALA A 91 -3.83 -15.09 11.49
CA ALA A 91 -3.11 -15.11 12.76
C ALA A 91 -3.03 -13.70 13.35
N GLY A 92 -3.22 -13.56 14.66
CA GLY A 92 -3.26 -12.24 15.33
C GLY A 92 -2.01 -11.39 15.08
N TRP A 93 -0.83 -12.02 14.96
CA TRP A 93 0.41 -11.31 14.63
C TRP A 93 0.43 -10.78 13.18
N GLU A 94 -0.18 -11.48 12.22
CA GLU A 94 -0.30 -11.03 10.82
C GLU A 94 -1.20 -9.79 10.73
N LEU A 95 -2.24 -9.74 11.57
CA LEU A 95 -3.14 -8.60 11.68
C LEU A 95 -2.40 -7.37 12.22
N VAL A 96 -1.72 -7.52 13.36
CA VAL A 96 -0.92 -6.45 13.97
C VAL A 96 0.16 -5.96 13.02
N TYR A 97 0.84 -6.90 12.35
CA TYR A 97 1.81 -6.59 11.32
C TYR A 97 1.19 -5.76 10.17
N GLY A 98 0.05 -6.20 9.62
CA GLY A 98 -0.61 -5.50 8.52
C GLY A 98 -0.94 -4.04 8.85
N TYR A 99 -1.47 -3.80 10.04
CA TYR A 99 -1.78 -2.46 10.52
C TYR A 99 -0.54 -1.59 10.75
N LEU A 100 0.41 -2.08 11.56
CA LEU A 100 1.60 -1.32 11.91
C LEU A 100 2.46 -1.02 10.68
N TYR A 101 2.62 -2.00 9.80
CA TYR A 101 3.46 -1.86 8.63
C TYR A 101 2.90 -0.84 7.65
N LEU A 102 1.59 -0.86 7.37
CA LEU A 102 0.95 0.16 6.54
C LEU A 102 1.00 1.54 7.19
N LEU A 103 0.73 1.64 8.50
CA LEU A 103 0.80 2.91 9.21
C LEU A 103 2.21 3.53 9.15
N VAL A 104 3.24 2.72 9.42
CA VAL A 104 4.64 3.13 9.29
C VAL A 104 4.94 3.55 7.86
N SER A 105 4.50 2.78 6.87
CA SER A 105 4.70 3.10 5.44
C SER A 105 4.06 4.45 5.07
N VAL A 106 2.86 4.74 5.56
CA VAL A 106 2.19 6.04 5.37
C VAL A 106 3.01 7.16 6.01
N ILE A 107 3.46 7.00 7.26
CA ILE A 107 4.27 8.00 7.97
C ILE A 107 5.59 8.26 7.23
N LEU A 108 6.26 7.20 6.76
CA LEU A 108 7.49 7.32 5.99
C LEU A 108 7.26 8.03 4.67
N SER A 109 6.26 7.63 3.88
CA SER A 109 5.91 8.29 2.62
C SER A 109 5.51 9.75 2.82
N TYR A 110 4.79 10.08 3.91
CA TYR A 110 4.46 11.46 4.26
C TYR A 110 5.71 12.29 4.54
N ARG A 111 6.63 11.77 5.37
CA ARG A 111 7.89 12.45 5.70
C ARG A 111 8.76 12.66 4.46
N LEU A 112 8.86 11.64 3.60
CA LEU A 112 9.62 11.72 2.36
C LEU A 112 9.02 12.76 1.40
N ALA A 113 7.71 12.72 1.18
CA ALA A 113 7.01 13.70 0.34
C ALA A 113 7.21 15.12 0.87
N LEU A 114 6.99 15.35 2.17
CA LEU A 114 7.15 16.66 2.80
C LEU A 114 8.60 17.18 2.71
N ALA A 115 9.59 16.33 2.95
CA ALA A 115 11.00 16.70 2.85
C ALA A 115 11.38 17.12 1.43
N ARG A 116 10.83 16.44 0.40
CA ARG A 116 11.07 16.82 -1.00
C ARG A 116 10.35 18.09 -1.38
N TYR A 117 9.08 18.26 -1.00
CA TYR A 117 8.35 19.50 -1.27
C TYR A 117 9.04 20.72 -0.67
N LYS A 118 9.53 20.65 0.57
CA LYS A 118 10.30 21.74 1.19
C LYS A 118 11.57 22.05 0.39
N LYS A 119 12.29 21.03 -0.06
CA LYS A 119 13.53 21.21 -0.82
C LYS A 119 13.29 21.81 -2.22
N VAL A 120 12.17 21.48 -2.86
CA VAL A 120 11.79 22.05 -4.16
C VAL A 120 11.25 23.47 -4.00
N GLY A 121 10.40 23.72 -3.00
CA GLY A 121 9.81 25.03 -2.74
C GLY A 121 10.80 26.10 -2.25
N LEU A 122 11.91 25.71 -1.60
CA LEU A 122 13.00 26.62 -1.22
C LEU A 122 14.00 26.92 -2.36
N ARG A 123 13.83 26.29 -3.53
CA ARG A 123 14.72 26.45 -4.70
C ARG A 123 14.18 27.42 -5.76
N ASN A 124 12.95 27.90 -5.56
CA ASN A 124 12.30 28.96 -6.34
C ASN A 124 12.18 30.21 -5.48
#